data_AF-A0A225SPF3-F1
#
_entry.id   AF-A0A225SPF3-F1
#
_cell.length_a   1.000
_cell.length_b   1.000
_cell.length_c   1.000
_cell.angle_alpha   90.00
_cell.angle_beta   90.00
_cell.angle_gamma   90.00
#
_symmetry.space_group_name_H-M   'P 1'
#
loop_
_entity.id
_entity.type
_entity.pdbx_description
1 polymer ?
#
loop_
_entity_poly.entity_id
_entity_poly.type
_entity_poly.pdbx_seq_one_letter_code
_entity_poly.pdbx_strand_id
1 'polypeptide(L)'
;MMKRLILISALALGTAALAASAAYNLAHADESLSVPAPPKPPVGARLLNRETAPLRPLATPPADAALAERVAKKGSPSADDQQLLRGAYLARAGDCVACHTSKGGAPFAGGLALASPIGAIYSTNITPDKEHGIGDWSYEDFARLMRTGVTKAGYTVYPAMPYPSYSRLTDEDMQALYAYFTKAVPPSAQANRANDIPWPLSMRWPLAIWRKLFAPTPAPYAAPAGTDAQLARGAYLVEGLGHCGSCHTPRSTTMQEKSLREDSSRLYLSGGQVVDGWSVPSLRNEHGGGIAGWSQADLVEFLRTGRNQYTASFGAMNDVIEHSMQYMTEADLNAMSRYLLSLGPRNGAEPYRYDEVAATAAYEGRPQTPGAALYLDRCAACHRSNGTGYGKAFPALAGNPVLQTPDATSAIRIILQGGRQPSTDSATAGLVMAPYAQLLNDQQVAEVTSYIQTAWGNRGATVSAADVAKIRKTAKPVEERAP
;
A
#
# COMPACT_ATOMS: atom_id res chain seq x y z
N MET A 1 -26.84 -29.01 -65.95
CA MET A 1 -25.58 -28.48 -66.54
C MET A 1 -25.47 -26.95 -66.56
N MET A 2 -26.53 -26.16 -66.31
CA MET A 2 -26.42 -24.68 -66.23
C MET A 2 -25.90 -24.09 -64.90
N LYS A 3 -25.86 -24.85 -63.79
CA LYS A 3 -25.33 -24.33 -62.50
C LYS A 3 -23.80 -24.44 -62.32
N ARG A 4 -23.07 -25.14 -63.19
CA ARG A 4 -21.60 -25.22 -63.14
C ARG A 4 -20.88 -24.18 -64.01
N LEU A 5 -21.56 -23.57 -64.99
CA LEU A 5 -20.96 -22.54 -65.87
C LEU A 5 -20.88 -21.15 -65.22
N ILE A 6 -21.79 -20.83 -64.27
CA ILE A 6 -21.81 -19.54 -63.58
C ILE A 6 -20.67 -19.45 -62.53
N LEU A 7 -20.27 -20.58 -61.94
CA LEU A 7 -19.24 -20.62 -60.90
C LEU A 7 -17.81 -20.46 -61.48
N ILE A 8 -17.57 -20.81 -62.75
CA ILE A 8 -16.26 -20.67 -63.41
C ILE A 8 -16.07 -19.24 -63.95
N SER A 9 -17.14 -18.53 -64.29
CA SER A 9 -17.06 -17.15 -64.79
C SER A 9 -16.79 -16.13 -63.66
N ALA A 10 -17.26 -16.37 -62.43
CA ALA A 10 -17.02 -15.46 -61.30
C ALA A 10 -15.60 -15.56 -60.70
N LEU A 11 -14.95 -16.72 -60.80
CA LEU A 11 -13.57 -16.89 -60.32
C LEU A 11 -12.51 -16.26 -61.26
N ALA A 12 -12.81 -16.12 -62.56
CA ALA A 12 -11.89 -15.54 -63.55
C ALA A 12 -11.85 -14.00 -63.54
N LEU A 13 -12.90 -13.33 -63.08
CA LEU A 13 -12.95 -11.87 -62.95
C LEU A 13 -12.29 -11.34 -61.67
N GLY A 14 -12.23 -12.15 -60.60
CA GLY A 14 -11.60 -11.76 -59.33
C GLY A 14 -10.07 -11.76 -59.35
N THR A 15 -9.44 -12.62 -60.15
CA THR A 15 -7.96 -12.75 -60.20
C THR A 15 -7.31 -11.72 -61.13
N ALA A 16 -8.00 -11.24 -62.17
CA ALA A 16 -7.49 -10.21 -63.07
C ALA A 16 -7.43 -8.81 -62.42
N ALA A 17 -8.37 -8.48 -61.52
CA ALA A 17 -8.40 -7.19 -60.83
C ALA A 17 -7.30 -7.04 -59.75
N LEU A 18 -6.90 -8.15 -59.11
CA LEU A 18 -5.80 -8.17 -58.15
C LEU A 18 -4.42 -8.12 -58.82
N ALA A 19 -4.24 -8.69 -60.01
CA ALA A 19 -2.97 -8.64 -60.73
C ALA A 19 -2.68 -7.25 -61.36
N ALA A 20 -3.71 -6.54 -61.85
CA ALA A 20 -3.55 -5.21 -62.42
C ALA A 20 -3.20 -4.13 -61.38
N SER A 21 -3.74 -4.23 -60.16
CA SER A 21 -3.45 -3.29 -59.07
C SER A 21 -2.06 -3.51 -58.43
N ALA A 22 -1.54 -4.74 -58.51
CA ALA A 22 -0.18 -5.05 -58.06
C ALA A 22 0.88 -4.56 -59.07
N ALA A 23 0.62 -4.69 -60.38
CA ALA A 23 1.55 -4.26 -61.43
C ALA A 23 1.66 -2.72 -61.56
N TYR A 24 0.58 -1.97 -61.28
CA TYR A 24 0.61 -0.50 -61.29
C TYR A 24 1.47 0.08 -60.15
N ASN A 25 1.48 -0.56 -58.98
CA ASN A 25 2.27 -0.09 -57.83
C ASN A 25 3.76 -0.49 -57.90
N LEU A 26 4.11 -1.53 -58.67
CA LEU A 26 5.49 -1.98 -58.83
C LEU A 26 6.27 -1.26 -59.94
N ALA A 27 5.58 -0.57 -60.87
CA ALA A 27 6.21 0.15 -61.99
C ALA A 27 6.45 1.66 -61.71
N HIS A 28 6.11 2.17 -60.52
CA HIS A 28 6.27 3.59 -60.14
C HIS A 28 7.10 3.79 -58.86
N ALA A 29 7.84 2.77 -58.45
CA ALA A 29 8.86 2.91 -57.41
C ALA A 29 10.15 3.43 -58.05
N ASP A 30 10.23 4.75 -58.24
CA ASP A 30 11.51 5.41 -58.46
C ASP A 30 11.65 6.70 -57.62
N GLU A 31 12.89 6.94 -57.27
CA GLU A 31 13.48 7.87 -56.31
C GLU A 31 12.82 9.25 -56.20
N SER A 32 12.31 9.60 -55.00
CA SER A 32 12.43 10.94 -54.35
C SER A 32 11.41 11.17 -53.23
N LEU A 33 11.54 10.46 -52.10
CA LEU A 33 10.94 10.90 -50.84
C LEU A 33 11.98 10.83 -49.73
N SER A 34 12.86 11.84 -49.72
CA SER A 34 13.67 12.15 -48.55
C SER A 34 12.72 12.56 -47.42
N VAL A 35 12.49 11.64 -46.48
CA VAL A 35 11.79 11.93 -45.23
C VAL A 35 12.63 12.98 -44.47
N PRO A 36 12.11 14.20 -44.20
CA PRO A 36 12.86 15.16 -43.40
C PRO A 36 13.06 14.60 -42.00
N ALA A 37 14.28 14.76 -41.47
CA ALA A 37 14.59 14.37 -40.09
C ALA A 37 13.57 15.00 -39.12
N PRO A 38 13.15 14.26 -38.07
CA PRO A 38 12.17 14.76 -37.12
C PRO A 38 12.65 16.09 -36.51
N PRO A 39 11.74 17.06 -36.28
CA PRO A 39 12.12 18.33 -35.68
C PRO A 39 12.80 18.07 -34.33
N LYS A 40 13.92 18.76 -34.09
CA LYS A 40 14.59 18.71 -32.78
C LYS A 40 13.55 19.04 -31.71
N PRO A 41 13.47 18.26 -30.61
CA PRO A 41 12.48 18.50 -29.58
C PRO A 41 12.65 19.92 -29.03
N PRO A 42 11.55 20.60 -28.67
CA PRO A 42 11.61 21.93 -28.08
C PRO A 42 12.50 21.90 -26.83
N VAL A 43 13.18 23.02 -26.56
CA VAL A 43 14.21 23.21 -25.53
C VAL A 43 13.74 22.87 -24.09
N GLY A 44 12.48 22.45 -23.88
CA GLY A 44 11.94 21.91 -22.62
C GLY A 44 11.98 20.38 -22.45
N ALA A 45 12.30 19.57 -23.48
CA ALA A 45 12.28 18.10 -23.37
C ALA A 45 13.48 17.49 -22.61
N ARG A 46 14.46 18.32 -22.20
CA ARG A 46 15.60 17.89 -21.36
C ARG A 46 15.25 17.68 -19.88
N LEU A 47 14.00 17.96 -19.47
CA LEU A 47 13.56 17.77 -18.08
C LEU A 47 12.88 16.42 -17.80
N LEU A 48 12.54 15.63 -18.83
CA LEU A 48 11.85 14.34 -18.65
C LEU A 48 12.79 13.12 -18.65
N ASN A 49 14.07 13.31 -19.01
CA ASN A 49 15.10 12.28 -19.02
C ASN A 49 16.32 12.69 -18.17
N ARG A 50 16.11 13.24 -16.98
CA ARG A 50 17.10 12.96 -15.94
C ARG A 50 16.87 11.50 -15.60
N GLU A 51 17.83 10.65 -15.95
CA GLU A 51 18.02 9.38 -15.25
C GLU A 51 18.04 9.74 -13.76
N THR A 52 16.89 9.61 -13.11
CA THR A 52 16.84 9.59 -11.66
C THR A 52 17.64 8.35 -11.32
N ALA A 53 18.81 8.55 -10.70
CA ALA A 53 19.55 7.46 -10.11
C ALA A 53 18.54 6.58 -9.36
N PRO A 54 18.58 5.24 -9.49
CA PRO A 54 17.60 4.38 -8.86
C PRO A 54 17.51 4.78 -7.39
N LEU A 55 16.33 5.25 -6.99
CA LEU A 55 16.03 5.62 -5.61
C LEU A 55 16.36 4.40 -4.78
N ARG A 56 17.48 4.47 -4.03
CA ARG A 56 17.88 3.39 -3.15
C ARG A 56 16.72 3.19 -2.18
N PRO A 57 16.20 1.96 -1.99
CA PRO A 57 15.36 1.70 -0.84
C PRO A 57 16.09 2.22 0.40
N LEU A 58 15.35 2.80 1.36
CA LEU A 58 15.92 3.22 2.64
C LEU A 58 16.80 2.08 3.12
N ALA A 59 18.11 2.34 3.18
CA ALA A 59 19.09 1.30 3.33
C ALA A 59 18.72 0.46 4.56
N THR A 60 18.74 -0.87 4.40
CA THR A 60 18.80 -1.85 5.50
C THR A 60 19.43 -1.17 6.73
N PRO A 61 18.71 -1.04 7.87
CA PRO A 61 19.23 -0.32 9.02
C PRO A 61 20.69 -0.74 9.28
N PRO A 62 21.63 0.18 9.51
CA PRO A 62 23.05 -0.17 9.64
C PRO A 62 23.30 -1.24 10.70
N ALA A 63 22.47 -1.29 11.74
CA ALA A 63 22.43 -2.33 12.76
C ALA A 63 22.23 -3.74 12.17
N ASP A 64 21.32 -3.88 11.22
CA ASP A 64 20.96 -5.16 10.59
C ASP A 64 22.06 -5.61 9.62
N ALA A 65 22.62 -4.68 8.84
CA ALA A 65 23.73 -4.97 7.95
C ALA A 65 24.99 -5.38 8.74
N ALA A 66 25.31 -4.66 9.82
CA ALA A 66 26.44 -4.99 10.69
C ALA A 66 26.21 -6.31 11.44
N LEU A 67 24.99 -6.59 11.89
CA LEU A 67 24.65 -7.87 12.52
C LEU A 67 24.80 -9.02 11.52
N ALA A 68 24.26 -8.88 10.30
CA ALA A 68 24.39 -9.87 9.25
C ALA A 68 25.86 -10.12 8.86
N GLU A 69 26.67 -9.07 8.74
CA GLU A 69 28.10 -9.18 8.43
C GLU A 69 28.87 -9.88 9.56
N ARG A 70 28.61 -9.53 10.83
CA ARG A 70 29.22 -10.20 11.99
C ARG A 70 28.90 -11.69 12.01
N VAL A 71 27.67 -12.06 11.72
CA VAL A 71 27.23 -13.46 11.67
C VAL A 71 27.89 -14.19 10.50
N ALA A 72 27.91 -13.58 9.31
CA ALA A 72 28.55 -14.16 8.13
C ALA A 72 30.04 -14.44 8.34
N LYS A 73 30.77 -13.53 9.02
CA LYS A 73 32.19 -13.71 9.32
C LYS A 73 32.50 -14.86 10.30
N LYS A 74 31.56 -15.20 11.19
CA LYS A 74 31.74 -16.27 12.19
C LYS A 74 31.39 -17.68 11.68
N GLY A 75 30.80 -17.79 10.49
CA GLY A 75 30.46 -19.07 9.84
C GLY A 75 29.27 -19.82 10.44
N SER A 76 28.97 -19.66 11.74
CA SER A 76 27.75 -20.17 12.39
C SER A 76 27.26 -19.20 13.47
N PRO A 77 25.98 -18.77 13.45
CA PRO A 77 25.45 -17.86 14.46
C PRO A 77 25.33 -18.55 15.83
N SER A 78 25.88 -17.91 16.86
CA SER A 78 25.66 -18.32 18.26
C SER A 78 24.18 -18.15 18.67
N ALA A 79 23.79 -18.70 19.82
CA ALA A 79 22.43 -18.50 20.35
C ALA A 79 22.08 -17.01 20.52
N ASP A 80 23.03 -16.20 20.99
CA ASP A 80 22.88 -14.75 21.10
C ASP A 80 22.71 -14.10 19.73
N ASP A 81 23.51 -14.50 18.72
CA ASP A 81 23.38 -13.99 17.37
C ASP A 81 22.01 -14.33 16.77
N GLN A 82 21.49 -15.55 17.01
CA GLN A 82 20.16 -15.96 16.56
C GLN A 82 19.06 -15.15 17.23
N GLN A 83 19.18 -14.86 18.53
CA GLN A 83 18.23 -14.01 19.25
C GLN A 83 18.22 -12.58 18.69
N LEU A 84 19.40 -12.00 18.40
CA LEU A 84 19.51 -10.66 17.81
C LEU A 84 18.95 -10.63 16.38
N LEU A 85 19.22 -11.64 15.56
CA LEU A 85 18.68 -11.75 14.20
C LEU A 85 17.16 -11.88 14.22
N ARG A 86 16.62 -12.67 15.16
CA ARG A 86 15.17 -12.76 15.38
C ARG A 86 14.58 -11.42 15.81
N GLY A 87 15.23 -10.70 16.72
CA GLY A 87 14.81 -9.36 17.13
C GLY A 87 14.82 -8.35 15.99
N ALA A 88 15.85 -8.35 15.15
CA ALA A 88 15.94 -7.51 13.95
C ALA A 88 14.79 -7.81 12.97
N TYR A 89 14.53 -9.10 12.73
CA TYR A 89 13.41 -9.54 11.90
C TYR A 89 12.06 -9.07 12.44
N LEU A 90 11.81 -9.25 13.73
CA LEU A 90 10.59 -8.82 14.39
C LEU A 90 10.44 -7.29 14.37
N ALA A 91 11.52 -6.54 14.58
CA ALA A 91 11.49 -5.07 14.54
C ALA A 91 11.07 -4.55 13.16
N ARG A 92 11.47 -5.24 12.07
CA ARG A 92 10.98 -4.96 10.71
C ARG A 92 9.52 -5.38 10.56
N ALA A 93 9.18 -6.63 10.90
CA ALA A 93 7.82 -7.15 10.78
C ALA A 93 6.79 -6.30 11.53
N GLY A 94 7.19 -5.68 12.65
CA GLY A 94 6.37 -4.79 13.47
C GLY A 94 6.43 -3.31 13.11
N ASP A 95 7.02 -2.98 11.97
CA ASP A 95 7.10 -1.63 11.42
C ASP A 95 7.76 -0.61 12.35
N CYS A 96 8.62 -1.09 13.27
CA CYS A 96 9.25 -0.26 14.30
C CYS A 96 10.12 0.83 13.65
N VAL A 97 10.82 0.49 12.55
CA VAL A 97 11.68 1.43 11.83
C VAL A 97 10.86 2.50 11.10
N ALA A 98 9.70 2.17 10.54
CA ALA A 98 8.84 3.13 9.86
C ALA A 98 8.31 4.17 10.85
N CYS A 99 7.85 3.73 12.02
CA CYS A 99 7.28 4.63 13.02
C CYS A 99 8.35 5.42 13.79
N HIS A 100 9.46 4.79 14.17
CA HIS A 100 10.48 5.38 15.03
C HIS A 100 11.67 5.99 14.27
N THR A 101 11.51 6.34 12.99
CA THR A 101 12.56 7.02 12.22
C THR A 101 11.97 8.24 11.52
N SER A 102 12.52 9.42 11.79
CA SER A 102 12.17 10.63 11.06
C SER A 102 12.90 10.71 9.71
N LYS A 103 12.36 11.48 8.76
CA LYS A 103 12.99 11.71 7.45
C LYS A 103 14.40 12.30 7.63
N GLY A 104 15.43 11.59 7.17
CA GLY A 104 16.83 11.98 7.33
C GLY A 104 17.39 11.82 8.74
N GLY A 105 16.60 11.29 9.68
CA GLY A 105 17.02 11.01 11.05
C GLY A 105 17.74 9.67 11.19
N ALA A 106 18.34 9.44 12.36
CA ALA A 106 18.94 8.15 12.68
C ALA A 106 17.84 7.07 12.84
N PRO A 107 18.06 5.83 12.36
CA PRO A 107 17.11 4.75 12.55
C PRO A 107 16.70 4.57 14.02
N PHE A 108 15.40 4.40 14.27
CA PHE A 108 14.82 4.21 15.60
C PHE A 108 14.95 5.41 16.57
N ALA A 109 15.48 6.55 16.12
CA ALA A 109 15.70 7.73 16.96
C ALA A 109 14.46 8.63 17.16
N GLY A 110 13.30 8.22 16.63
CA GLY A 110 12.02 8.90 16.77
C GLY A 110 11.89 10.18 15.93
N GLY A 111 10.93 11.01 16.32
CA GLY A 111 10.66 12.32 15.71
C GLY A 111 9.75 12.30 14.49
N LEU A 112 9.19 11.14 14.10
CA LEU A 112 8.19 11.08 13.04
C LEU A 112 6.87 11.66 13.54
N ALA A 113 6.28 12.57 12.77
CA ALA A 113 4.97 13.15 13.07
C ALA A 113 3.85 12.25 12.55
N LEU A 114 2.97 11.82 13.45
CA LEU A 114 1.70 11.17 13.12
C LEU A 114 0.59 12.20 13.27
N ALA A 115 -0.12 12.46 12.18
CA ALA A 115 -1.24 13.40 12.21
C ALA A 115 -2.39 12.80 13.03
N SER A 116 -3.02 13.63 13.87
CA SER A 116 -4.26 13.25 14.55
C SER A 116 -5.23 14.44 14.58
N PRO A 117 -6.54 14.20 14.77
CA PRO A 117 -7.53 15.27 14.86
C PRO A 117 -7.29 16.27 16.00
N ILE A 118 -6.47 15.89 17.00
CA ILE A 118 -6.20 16.68 18.20
C ILE A 118 -4.78 17.27 18.23
N GLY A 119 -4.02 17.17 17.14
CA GLY A 119 -2.62 17.60 17.06
C GLY A 119 -1.67 16.48 16.65
N ALA A 120 -0.44 16.83 16.26
CA ALA A 120 0.55 15.83 15.86
C ALA A 120 1.11 15.07 17.09
N ILE A 121 1.21 13.76 16.95
CA ILE A 121 1.90 12.87 17.92
C ILE A 121 3.26 12.54 17.33
N TYR A 122 4.34 12.71 18.09
CA TYR A 122 5.69 12.35 17.65
C TYR A 122 6.12 11.00 18.21
N SER A 123 6.74 10.19 17.36
CA SER A 123 7.37 8.95 17.81
C SER A 123 8.59 9.22 18.68
N THR A 124 8.86 8.31 19.61
CA THR A 124 9.97 8.44 20.56
C THR A 124 11.23 7.77 20.06
N ASN A 125 12.38 8.16 20.58
CA ASN A 125 13.65 7.48 20.41
C ASN A 125 13.62 6.15 21.19
N ILE A 126 13.82 5.04 20.48
CA ILE A 126 13.87 3.67 21.05
C ILE A 126 15.25 3.03 20.88
N THR A 127 16.27 3.82 20.58
CA THR A 127 17.69 3.39 20.59
C THR A 127 18.16 3.16 22.03
N PRO A 128 19.31 2.47 22.26
CA PRO A 128 19.82 2.25 23.62
C PRO A 128 20.51 3.49 24.22
N ASP A 129 20.24 4.69 23.70
CA ASP A 129 20.66 5.93 24.33
C ASP A 129 20.05 6.05 25.73
N LYS A 130 20.86 6.45 26.72
CA LYS A 130 20.46 6.47 28.14
C LYS A 130 19.65 7.71 28.51
N GLU A 131 19.84 8.83 27.81
CA GLU A 131 19.20 10.10 28.15
C GLU A 131 17.87 10.27 27.41
N HIS A 132 17.85 9.90 26.13
CA HIS A 132 16.73 10.15 25.23
C HIS A 132 16.05 8.88 24.74
N GLY A 133 16.75 7.73 24.78
CA GLY A 133 16.27 6.43 24.34
C GLY A 133 15.77 5.52 25.47
N ILE A 134 15.91 4.21 25.24
CA ILE A 134 15.52 3.15 26.18
C ILE A 134 16.73 2.52 26.91
N GLY A 135 17.90 3.16 26.91
CA GLY A 135 19.15 2.59 27.42
C GLY A 135 19.12 2.17 28.90
N ASP A 136 18.30 2.81 29.71
CA ASP A 136 18.12 2.50 31.14
C ASP A 136 16.80 1.75 31.44
N TRP A 137 16.10 1.24 30.42
CA TRP A 137 14.88 0.45 30.62
C TRP A 137 15.27 -0.99 30.92
N SER A 138 14.56 -1.64 31.86
CA SER A 138 14.68 -3.09 32.03
C SER A 138 13.84 -3.83 30.98
N TYR A 139 14.02 -5.15 30.88
CA TYR A 139 13.14 -5.98 30.05
C TYR A 139 11.69 -5.87 30.51
N GLU A 140 11.44 -5.82 31.81
CA GLU A 140 10.10 -5.72 32.39
C GLU A 140 9.44 -4.38 32.05
N ASP A 141 10.19 -3.27 32.04
CA ASP A 141 9.70 -1.97 31.61
C ASP A 141 9.33 -1.97 30.12
N PHE A 142 10.20 -2.54 29.28
CA PHE A 142 9.96 -2.69 27.85
C PHE A 142 8.74 -3.57 27.56
N ALA A 143 8.68 -4.76 28.15
CA ALA A 143 7.58 -5.71 27.98
C ALA A 143 6.26 -5.13 28.51
N ARG A 144 6.30 -4.39 29.63
CA ARG A 144 5.12 -3.70 30.18
C ARG A 144 4.60 -2.65 29.20
N LEU A 145 5.46 -1.82 28.61
CA LEU A 145 5.05 -0.88 27.57
C LEU A 145 4.42 -1.60 26.38
N MET A 146 5.12 -2.59 25.82
CA MET A 146 4.66 -3.30 24.63
C MET A 146 3.33 -4.03 24.85
N ARG A 147 3.09 -4.57 26.05
CA ARG A 147 1.87 -5.33 26.36
C ARG A 147 0.71 -4.46 26.81
N THR A 148 0.98 -3.37 27.52
CA THR A 148 -0.06 -2.61 28.23
C THR A 148 -0.10 -1.13 27.88
N GLY A 149 0.82 -0.66 27.04
CA GLY A 149 0.95 0.75 26.72
C GLY A 149 1.31 1.63 27.93
N VAL A 150 1.82 1.07 29.04
CA VAL A 150 2.30 1.83 30.20
C VAL A 150 3.81 2.08 30.06
N THR A 151 4.24 3.33 30.10
CA THR A 151 5.66 3.68 30.09
C THR A 151 6.37 3.35 31.41
N LYS A 152 7.71 3.39 31.41
CA LYS A 152 8.54 3.29 32.64
C LYS A 152 8.05 4.26 33.73
N ALA A 153 7.72 5.50 33.36
CA ALA A 153 7.21 6.55 34.24
C ALA A 153 5.73 6.39 34.67
N GLY A 154 5.04 5.35 34.20
CA GLY A 154 3.70 4.97 34.68
C GLY A 154 2.52 5.56 33.90
N TYR A 155 2.75 6.47 32.95
CA TYR A 155 1.66 7.03 32.13
C TYR A 155 1.36 6.18 30.89
N THR A 156 0.13 6.27 30.40
CA THR A 156 -0.35 5.57 29.20
C THR A 156 0.07 6.28 27.91
N VAL A 157 0.61 5.54 26.96
CA VAL A 157 0.91 6.05 25.61
C VAL A 157 -0.36 6.34 24.82
N TYR A 158 -0.26 7.21 23.81
CA TYR A 158 -1.37 7.40 22.88
C TYR A 158 -1.61 6.09 22.10
N PRO A 159 -2.87 5.77 21.74
CA PRO A 159 -3.20 4.55 20.99
C PRO A 159 -2.70 4.55 19.54
N ALA A 160 -1.82 5.50 19.18
CA ALA A 160 -1.01 5.46 17.97
C ALA A 160 0.04 4.34 18.02
N MET A 161 0.53 3.97 19.22
CA MET A 161 1.34 2.76 19.40
C MET A 161 0.39 1.55 19.51
N PRO A 162 0.49 0.52 18.65
CA PRO A 162 -0.46 -0.58 18.59
C PRO A 162 -0.19 -1.66 19.66
N TYR A 163 -0.05 -1.24 20.92
CA TYR A 163 0.14 -2.14 22.06
C TYR A 163 -0.96 -3.21 22.23
N PRO A 164 -2.24 -3.00 21.84
CA PRO A 164 -3.24 -4.09 21.88
C PRO A 164 -2.91 -5.26 20.96
N SER A 165 -2.20 -5.02 19.86
CA SER A 165 -1.73 -6.07 18.95
C SER A 165 -0.43 -6.69 19.47
N TYR A 166 0.52 -5.86 19.91
CA TYR A 166 1.80 -6.33 20.47
C TYR A 166 1.66 -7.14 21.75
N SER A 167 0.55 -6.99 22.49
CA SER A 167 0.28 -7.80 23.68
C SER A 167 0.16 -9.30 23.42
N ARG A 168 0.11 -9.70 22.13
CA ARG A 168 -0.01 -11.08 21.66
C ARG A 168 1.32 -11.75 21.35
N LEU A 169 2.42 -11.01 21.39
CA LEU A 169 3.76 -11.56 21.20
C LEU A 169 4.08 -12.59 22.29
N THR A 170 4.77 -13.66 21.90
CA THR A 170 5.33 -14.61 22.87
C THR A 170 6.44 -13.94 23.69
N ASP A 171 6.78 -14.53 24.84
CA ASP A 171 7.87 -14.00 25.67
C ASP A 171 9.21 -14.04 24.93
N GLU A 172 9.46 -15.10 24.16
CA GLU A 172 10.69 -15.26 23.38
C GLU A 172 10.84 -14.16 22.33
N ASP A 173 9.76 -13.81 21.63
CA ASP A 173 9.76 -12.74 20.63
C ASP A 173 9.93 -11.36 21.27
N MET A 174 9.32 -11.15 22.44
CA MET A 174 9.51 -9.91 23.22
C MET A 174 10.95 -9.76 23.70
N GLN A 175 11.57 -10.83 24.19
CA GLN A 175 12.97 -10.83 24.60
C GLN A 175 13.92 -10.62 23.42
N ALA A 176 13.64 -11.22 22.26
CA ALA A 176 14.42 -11.02 21.05
C ALA A 176 14.39 -9.56 20.58
N LEU A 177 13.21 -8.94 20.55
CA LEU A 177 13.06 -7.50 20.26
C LEU A 177 13.88 -6.64 21.23
N TYR A 178 13.73 -6.87 22.54
CA TYR A 178 14.46 -6.14 23.56
C TYR A 178 15.98 -6.30 23.41
N ALA A 179 16.46 -7.54 23.18
CA ALA A 179 17.88 -7.81 22.96
C ALA A 179 18.42 -7.08 21.73
N TYR A 180 17.64 -7.04 20.64
CA TYR A 180 18.03 -6.31 19.43
C TYR A 180 18.18 -4.80 19.69
N PHE A 181 17.18 -4.16 20.30
CA PHE A 181 17.26 -2.72 20.57
C PHE A 181 18.36 -2.36 21.58
N THR A 182 18.63 -3.22 22.56
CA THR A 182 19.63 -2.93 23.61
C THR A 182 21.06 -3.29 23.22
N LYS A 183 21.26 -4.27 22.33
CA LYS A 183 22.60 -4.80 22.01
C LYS A 183 23.05 -4.59 20.56
N ALA A 184 22.13 -4.43 19.61
CA ALA A 184 22.46 -4.33 18.19
C ALA A 184 22.26 -2.94 17.60
N VAL A 185 21.22 -2.21 18.03
CA VAL A 185 20.91 -0.87 17.52
C VAL A 185 21.93 0.15 18.06
N PRO A 186 22.54 1.00 17.21
CA PRO A 186 23.39 2.10 17.66
C PRO A 186 22.61 3.14 18.48
N PRO A 187 23.18 3.66 19.58
CA PRO A 187 22.55 4.74 20.34
C PRO A 187 22.48 6.03 19.51
N SER A 188 21.41 6.80 19.69
CA SER A 188 21.25 8.13 19.11
C SER A 188 20.90 9.15 20.20
N ALA A 189 21.67 10.22 20.29
CA ALA A 189 21.41 11.34 21.21
C ALA A 189 20.29 12.27 20.73
N GLN A 190 19.43 11.81 19.82
CA GLN A 190 18.28 12.60 19.37
C GLN A 190 17.23 12.70 20.48
N ALA A 191 16.99 13.91 20.95
CA ALA A 191 15.98 14.19 21.96
C ALA A 191 14.55 13.94 21.44
N ASN A 192 13.68 13.44 22.32
CA ASN A 192 12.26 13.28 22.03
C ASN A 192 11.58 14.65 21.84
N ARG A 193 10.69 14.73 20.84
CA ARG A 193 9.86 15.91 20.62
C ARG A 193 8.54 15.80 21.37
N ALA A 194 8.09 16.90 21.98
CA ALA A 194 6.78 16.99 22.59
C ALA A 194 5.65 16.97 21.53
N ASN A 195 4.50 16.38 21.89
CA ASN A 195 3.34 16.34 21.00
C ASN A 195 2.70 17.72 20.87
N ASP A 196 2.16 18.01 19.69
CA ASP A 196 1.46 19.27 19.39
C ASP A 196 -0.02 19.22 19.83
N ILE A 197 -0.31 18.47 20.90
CA ILE A 197 -1.67 18.33 21.46
C ILE A 197 -1.87 19.41 22.52
N PRO A 198 -2.83 20.33 22.35
CA PRO A 198 -3.03 21.43 23.28
C PRO A 198 -3.61 20.92 24.60
N TRP A 199 -3.32 21.63 25.69
CA TRP A 199 -4.02 21.45 26.95
C TRP A 199 -5.50 21.85 26.79
N PRO A 200 -6.48 21.12 27.37
CA PRO A 200 -6.35 19.97 28.28
C PRO A 200 -6.31 18.59 27.59
N LEU A 201 -6.37 18.52 26.25
CA LEU A 201 -6.40 17.25 25.51
C LEU A 201 -5.10 16.43 25.64
N SER A 202 -4.00 17.06 26.05
CA SER A 202 -2.72 16.40 26.32
C SER A 202 -2.63 15.69 27.68
N MET A 203 -3.64 15.81 28.54
CA MET A 203 -3.66 15.09 29.82
C MET A 203 -3.64 13.57 29.61
N ARG A 204 -2.75 12.86 30.33
CA ARG A 204 -2.58 11.40 30.17
C ARG A 204 -3.51 10.54 31.03
N TRP A 205 -4.06 11.07 32.11
CA TRP A 205 -4.93 10.28 33.01
C TRP A 205 -6.24 9.79 32.36
N PRO A 206 -6.92 10.53 31.44
CA PRO A 206 -8.11 10.01 30.76
C PRO A 206 -7.77 8.80 29.88
N LEU A 207 -6.58 8.77 29.27
CA LEU A 207 -6.11 7.62 28.50
C LEU A 207 -5.88 6.38 29.37
N ALA A 208 -5.53 6.55 30.64
CA ALA A 208 -5.43 5.42 31.56
C ALA A 208 -6.80 4.76 31.82
N ILE A 209 -7.86 5.56 31.96
CA ILE A 209 -9.24 5.07 32.08
C ILE A 209 -9.67 4.42 30.77
N TRP A 210 -9.47 5.10 29.64
CA TRP A 210 -9.80 4.58 28.32
C TRP A 210 -9.15 3.22 28.06
N ARG A 211 -7.83 3.10 28.34
CA ARG A 211 -7.12 1.83 28.21
C ARG A 211 -7.75 0.77 29.10
N LYS A 212 -8.03 1.07 30.36
CA LYS A 212 -8.61 0.09 31.29
C LYS A 212 -9.95 -0.47 30.80
N LEU A 213 -10.71 0.33 30.04
CA LEU A 213 -12.01 -0.08 29.49
C LEU A 213 -11.88 -0.88 28.18
N PHE A 214 -10.89 -0.57 27.34
CA PHE A 214 -10.88 -1.06 25.95
C PHE A 214 -9.65 -1.88 25.54
N ALA A 215 -8.54 -1.80 26.27
CA ALA A 215 -7.38 -2.62 25.96
C ALA A 215 -7.62 -4.08 26.40
N PRO A 216 -7.13 -5.05 25.60
CA PRO A 216 -7.24 -6.45 25.98
C PRO A 216 -6.37 -6.75 27.19
N THR A 217 -6.74 -7.78 27.95
CA THR A 217 -5.79 -8.39 28.87
C THR A 217 -4.63 -8.98 28.05
N PRO A 218 -3.37 -8.63 28.34
CA PRO A 218 -2.24 -9.17 27.61
C PRO A 218 -2.17 -10.68 27.74
N ALA A 219 -2.06 -11.36 26.60
CA ALA A 219 -1.88 -12.80 26.54
C ALA A 219 -1.21 -13.12 25.20
N PRO A 220 -0.16 -13.97 25.18
CA PRO A 220 0.39 -14.49 23.94
C PRO A 220 -0.70 -15.08 23.05
N TYR A 221 -0.51 -14.99 21.74
CA TYR A 221 -1.40 -15.63 20.78
C TYR A 221 -1.46 -17.14 21.06
N ALA A 222 -2.68 -17.64 21.25
CA ALA A 222 -2.95 -19.07 21.33
C ALA A 222 -3.93 -19.43 20.21
N ALA A 223 -3.49 -20.29 19.29
CA ALA A 223 -4.36 -20.79 18.24
C ALA A 223 -5.43 -21.72 18.84
N PRO A 224 -6.67 -21.72 18.32
CA PRO A 224 -7.64 -22.75 18.66
C PRO A 224 -7.09 -24.16 18.39
N ALA A 225 -7.49 -25.14 19.20
CA ALA A 225 -7.07 -26.52 19.02
C ALA A 225 -7.43 -27.04 17.61
N GLY A 226 -6.48 -27.73 16.96
CA GLY A 226 -6.66 -28.25 15.60
C GLY A 226 -6.45 -27.22 14.48
N THR A 227 -6.08 -25.98 14.79
CA THR A 227 -5.68 -25.00 13.77
C THR A 227 -4.40 -25.45 13.07
N ASP A 228 -4.39 -25.41 11.74
CA ASP A 228 -3.19 -25.63 10.93
C ASP A 228 -2.05 -24.68 11.32
N ALA A 229 -0.82 -25.19 11.38
CA ALA A 229 0.33 -24.44 11.87
C ALA A 229 0.64 -23.17 11.04
N GLN A 230 0.43 -23.19 9.72
CA GLN A 230 0.62 -22.01 8.88
C GLN A 230 -0.50 -20.99 9.11
N LEU A 231 -1.75 -21.43 9.29
CA LEU A 231 -2.84 -20.51 9.65
C LEU A 231 -2.60 -19.86 11.01
N ALA A 232 -2.17 -20.63 12.00
CA ALA A 232 -1.79 -20.12 13.31
C ALA A 232 -0.64 -19.11 13.23
N ARG A 233 0.39 -19.39 12.40
CA ARG A 233 1.51 -18.47 12.16
C ARG A 233 1.05 -17.18 11.47
N GLY A 234 0.20 -17.29 10.47
CA GLY A 234 -0.37 -16.12 9.76
C GLY A 234 -1.19 -15.24 10.69
N ALA A 235 -2.08 -15.85 11.48
CA ALA A 235 -2.87 -15.15 12.49
C ALA A 235 -1.97 -14.46 13.54
N TYR A 236 -0.93 -15.13 14.03
CA TYR A 236 0.03 -14.56 14.97
C TYR A 236 0.68 -13.27 14.44
N LEU A 237 1.12 -13.27 13.18
CA LEU A 237 1.77 -12.13 12.57
C LEU A 237 0.78 -11.01 12.24
N VAL A 238 -0.40 -11.34 11.71
CA VAL A 238 -1.41 -10.37 11.29
C VAL A 238 -2.14 -9.72 12.49
N GLU A 239 -2.53 -10.51 13.49
CA GLU A 239 -3.21 -10.04 14.71
C GLU A 239 -2.23 -9.47 15.75
N GLY A 240 -0.96 -9.86 15.68
CA GLY A 240 0.09 -9.45 16.59
C GLY A 240 0.96 -8.34 15.99
N LEU A 241 2.19 -8.69 15.64
CA LEU A 241 3.23 -7.73 15.35
C LEU A 241 2.97 -6.88 14.10
N GLY A 242 2.39 -7.45 13.05
CA GLY A 242 2.02 -6.73 11.83
C GLY A 242 0.80 -5.82 11.99
N HIS A 243 0.10 -5.90 13.13
CA HIS A 243 -0.95 -4.97 13.57
C HIS A 243 -1.93 -4.54 12.47
N CYS A 244 -2.31 -5.46 11.55
CA CYS A 244 -3.09 -5.10 10.37
C CYS A 244 -4.46 -4.54 10.76
N GLY A 245 -4.99 -5.00 11.89
CA GLY A 245 -6.24 -4.51 12.49
C GLY A 245 -6.23 -3.02 12.83
N SER A 246 -5.06 -2.45 13.15
CA SER A 246 -4.95 -1.05 13.57
C SER A 246 -5.43 -0.06 12.50
N CYS A 247 -5.31 -0.44 11.23
CA CYS A 247 -5.87 0.30 10.10
C CYS A 247 -7.12 -0.40 9.54
N HIS A 248 -7.08 -1.71 9.29
CA HIS A 248 -8.10 -2.40 8.50
C HIS A 248 -9.33 -2.88 9.30
N THR A 249 -9.43 -2.56 10.59
CA THR A 249 -10.62 -2.86 11.40
C THR A 249 -11.43 -1.58 11.70
N PRO A 250 -12.77 -1.62 11.66
CA PRO A 250 -13.58 -0.46 12.02
C PRO A 250 -13.33 -0.04 13.47
N ARG A 251 -13.29 1.26 13.72
CA ARG A 251 -13.21 1.83 15.07
C ARG A 251 -14.57 2.28 15.58
N SER A 252 -14.74 2.24 16.89
CA SER A 252 -15.90 2.82 17.59
C SER A 252 -15.78 4.34 17.69
N THR A 253 -16.84 5.02 18.15
CA THR A 253 -16.83 6.48 18.37
C THR A 253 -15.76 6.92 19.37
N THR A 254 -15.42 6.05 20.33
CA THR A 254 -14.31 6.22 21.28
C THR A 254 -12.95 5.81 20.72
N MET A 255 -12.81 5.64 19.40
CA MET A 255 -11.56 5.38 18.66
C MET A 255 -10.83 4.05 18.91
N GLN A 256 -11.34 3.16 19.75
CA GLN A 256 -10.84 1.78 19.86
C GLN A 256 -11.26 0.93 18.66
N GLU A 257 -10.46 -0.07 18.31
CA GLU A 257 -10.82 -1.11 17.34
C GLU A 257 -12.04 -1.88 17.84
N LYS A 258 -13.00 -2.14 16.96
CA LYS A 258 -14.20 -2.92 17.33
C LYS A 258 -13.91 -4.40 17.52
N SER A 259 -12.82 -4.89 16.96
CA SER A 259 -12.32 -6.25 17.18
C SER A 259 -10.80 -6.29 17.01
N LEU A 260 -10.12 -7.18 17.74
CA LEU A 260 -8.66 -7.33 17.70
C LEU A 260 -8.23 -8.69 17.11
N ARG A 261 -9.19 -9.48 16.63
CA ARG A 261 -8.98 -10.84 16.10
C ARG A 261 -10.18 -11.35 15.34
N GLU A 262 -10.00 -12.43 14.60
CA GLU A 262 -11.14 -13.10 14.00
C GLU A 262 -12.13 -13.63 15.06
N ASP A 263 -13.40 -13.33 14.85
CA ASP A 263 -14.53 -13.74 15.69
C ASP A 263 -15.84 -13.79 14.87
N SER A 264 -16.93 -14.21 15.50
CA SER A 264 -18.24 -14.36 14.84
C SER A 264 -18.84 -13.05 14.29
N SER A 265 -18.39 -11.88 14.76
CA SER A 265 -18.85 -10.59 14.26
C SER A 265 -18.28 -10.25 12.88
N ARG A 266 -17.16 -10.90 12.50
CA ARG A 266 -16.41 -10.66 11.25
C ARG A 266 -16.00 -9.20 11.07
N LEU A 267 -15.88 -8.44 12.15
CA LEU A 267 -15.48 -7.03 12.12
C LEU A 267 -13.97 -6.86 11.89
N TYR A 268 -13.16 -7.78 12.40
CA TYR A 268 -11.72 -7.74 12.24
C TYR A 268 -11.33 -7.74 10.75
N LEU A 269 -10.46 -6.81 10.34
CA LEU A 269 -10.00 -6.61 8.96
C LEU A 269 -11.10 -6.35 7.91
N SER A 270 -12.31 -5.96 8.31
CA SER A 270 -13.44 -5.69 7.40
C SER A 270 -13.47 -4.28 6.79
N GLY A 271 -12.35 -3.58 6.82
CA GLY A 271 -12.20 -2.20 6.35
C GLY A 271 -12.07 -1.22 7.51
N GLY A 272 -11.30 -0.17 7.29
CA GLY A 272 -10.98 0.84 8.30
C GLY A 272 -11.76 2.14 8.15
N GLN A 273 -11.59 3.03 9.12
CA GLN A 273 -11.90 4.44 8.91
C GLN A 273 -10.79 5.08 8.05
N VAL A 274 -11.06 6.28 7.53
CA VAL A 274 -10.04 7.05 6.80
C VAL A 274 -8.87 7.37 7.74
N VAL A 275 -7.65 6.96 7.38
CA VAL A 275 -6.41 7.23 8.11
C VAL A 275 -5.51 8.11 7.24
N ASP A 276 -5.03 9.23 7.79
CA ASP A 276 -4.22 10.22 7.07
C ASP A 276 -4.82 10.70 5.73
N GLY A 277 -6.16 10.68 5.63
CA GLY A 277 -6.90 11.06 4.43
C GLY A 277 -6.97 9.98 3.36
N TRP A 278 -6.65 8.72 3.68
CA TRP A 278 -6.75 7.55 2.81
C TRP A 278 -7.84 6.60 3.29
N SER A 279 -8.68 6.14 2.36
CA SER A 279 -9.62 5.04 2.60
C SER A 279 -8.86 3.74 2.85
N VAL A 280 -9.35 2.93 3.79
CA VAL A 280 -8.69 1.68 4.19
C VAL A 280 -9.57 0.49 3.79
N PRO A 281 -9.17 -0.32 2.80
CA PRO A 281 -10.01 -1.38 2.25
C PRO A 281 -10.20 -2.55 3.21
N SER A 282 -11.18 -3.41 2.93
CA SER A 282 -11.33 -4.69 3.61
C SER A 282 -10.22 -5.65 3.17
N LEU A 283 -9.68 -6.43 4.10
CA LEU A 283 -8.74 -7.52 3.79
C LEU A 283 -9.41 -8.88 3.89
N ARG A 284 -10.74 -8.93 4.01
CA ARG A 284 -11.49 -10.18 4.05
C ARG A 284 -11.73 -10.72 2.66
N ASN A 285 -11.95 -12.03 2.57
CA ASN A 285 -12.28 -12.73 1.34
C ASN A 285 -13.73 -12.44 0.92
N GLU A 286 -13.99 -11.18 0.57
CA GLU A 286 -15.28 -10.67 0.08
C GLU A 286 -15.11 -9.84 -1.20
N HIS A 287 -16.16 -9.78 -2.00
CA HIS A 287 -16.22 -8.90 -3.16
C HIS A 287 -16.56 -7.46 -2.73
N GLY A 288 -16.59 -6.53 -3.70
CA GLY A 288 -17.02 -5.16 -3.43
C GLY A 288 -16.09 -4.36 -2.50
N GLY A 289 -14.78 -4.64 -2.53
CA GLY A 289 -13.78 -3.93 -1.73
C GLY A 289 -12.83 -4.80 -0.91
N GLY A 290 -13.08 -6.11 -0.84
CA GLY A 290 -12.18 -7.10 -0.25
C GLY A 290 -11.25 -7.76 -1.26
N ILE A 291 -10.61 -8.85 -0.82
CA ILE A 291 -9.59 -9.60 -1.59
C ILE A 291 -10.16 -10.85 -2.28
N ALA A 292 -11.48 -10.98 -2.38
CA ALA A 292 -12.06 -12.14 -3.03
C ALA A 292 -11.66 -12.21 -4.52
N GLY A 293 -11.21 -13.40 -4.92
CA GLY A 293 -10.71 -13.66 -6.27
C GLY A 293 -9.18 -13.56 -6.41
N TRP A 294 -8.48 -13.05 -5.40
CA TRP A 294 -7.02 -13.08 -5.39
C TRP A 294 -6.51 -14.46 -4.99
N SER A 295 -5.45 -14.93 -5.65
CA SER A 295 -4.74 -16.13 -5.21
C SER A 295 -3.81 -15.83 -4.04
N GLN A 296 -3.36 -16.86 -3.33
CA GLN A 296 -2.32 -16.69 -2.30
C GLN A 296 -1.04 -16.07 -2.87
N ALA A 297 -0.67 -16.42 -4.12
CA ALA A 297 0.48 -15.85 -4.79
C ALA A 297 0.31 -14.35 -5.06
N ASP A 298 -0.90 -13.89 -5.41
CA ASP A 298 -1.18 -12.46 -5.63
C ASP A 298 -1.07 -11.64 -4.34
N LEU A 299 -1.45 -12.22 -3.20
CA LEU A 299 -1.29 -11.59 -1.89
C LEU A 299 0.19 -11.55 -1.48
N VAL A 300 0.93 -12.66 -1.64
CA VAL A 300 2.37 -12.70 -1.36
C VAL A 300 3.09 -11.66 -2.21
N GLU A 301 2.74 -11.54 -3.49
CA GLU A 301 3.30 -10.54 -4.40
C GLU A 301 2.99 -9.12 -3.93
N PHE A 302 1.74 -8.83 -3.58
CA PHE A 302 1.34 -7.52 -3.09
C PHE A 302 2.06 -7.15 -1.79
N LEU A 303 2.11 -8.06 -0.81
CA LEU A 303 2.81 -7.81 0.46
C LEU A 303 4.32 -7.60 0.24
N ARG A 304 4.92 -8.28 -0.74
CA ARG A 304 6.36 -8.14 -1.03
C ARG A 304 6.72 -6.88 -1.80
N THR A 305 5.84 -6.42 -2.69
CA THR A 305 6.18 -5.39 -3.70
C THR A 305 5.27 -4.16 -3.70
N GLY A 306 4.18 -4.20 -2.93
CA GLY A 306 3.14 -3.18 -2.91
C GLY A 306 2.27 -3.15 -4.16
N ARG A 307 2.39 -4.13 -5.07
CA ARG A 307 1.61 -4.15 -6.32
C ARG A 307 1.37 -5.57 -6.81
N ASN A 308 0.28 -5.78 -7.51
CA ASN A 308 -0.01 -7.01 -8.24
C ASN A 308 -0.87 -6.70 -9.47
N GLN A 309 -1.44 -7.71 -10.11
CA GLN A 309 -2.31 -7.54 -11.27
C GLN A 309 -3.63 -6.81 -11.00
N TYR A 310 -4.07 -6.72 -9.74
CA TYR A 310 -5.35 -6.14 -9.36
C TYR A 310 -5.23 -4.69 -8.88
N THR A 311 -4.16 -4.36 -8.16
CA THR A 311 -4.02 -3.05 -7.53
C THR A 311 -2.58 -2.72 -7.14
N ALA A 312 -2.39 -1.51 -6.61
CA ALA A 312 -1.15 -1.03 -6.02
C ALA A 312 -1.43 -0.35 -4.67
N SER A 313 -0.45 -0.41 -3.77
CA SER A 313 -0.49 0.25 -2.46
C SER A 313 -0.42 1.77 -2.62
N PHE A 314 -0.93 2.47 -1.60
CA PHE A 314 -0.93 3.92 -1.51
C PHE A 314 -0.97 4.34 -0.02
N GLY A 315 -0.75 5.63 0.24
CA GLY A 315 -0.75 6.18 1.58
C GLY A 315 0.24 5.46 2.50
N ALA A 316 -0.13 5.28 3.77
CA ALA A 316 0.71 4.62 4.78
C ALA A 316 1.05 3.16 4.44
N MET A 317 0.27 2.49 3.59
CA MET A 317 0.59 1.13 3.17
C MET A 317 1.91 1.08 2.37
N ASN A 318 2.30 2.15 1.68
CA ASN A 318 3.60 2.20 1.01
C ASN A 318 4.75 2.09 2.01
N ASP A 319 4.66 2.76 3.15
CA ASP A 319 5.69 2.70 4.19
C ASP A 319 5.73 1.30 4.81
N VAL A 320 4.57 0.68 5.08
CA VAL A 320 4.47 -0.72 5.55
C VAL A 320 5.16 -1.69 4.58
N ILE A 321 5.01 -1.49 3.26
CA ILE A 321 5.70 -2.31 2.26
C ILE A 321 7.22 -2.02 2.27
N GLU A 322 7.61 -0.75 2.22
CA GLU A 322 9.02 -0.32 2.12
C GLU A 322 9.85 -0.66 3.36
N HIS A 323 9.23 -0.70 4.55
CA HIS A 323 9.94 -0.79 5.82
C HIS A 323 9.70 -2.10 6.57
N SER A 324 8.66 -2.84 6.21
CA SER A 324 8.29 -4.09 6.88
C SER A 324 8.12 -5.25 5.89
N MET A 325 7.03 -5.28 5.14
CA MET A 325 6.54 -6.50 4.47
C MET A 325 7.53 -7.08 3.44
N GLN A 326 8.30 -6.24 2.73
CA GLN A 326 9.29 -6.72 1.76
C GLN A 326 10.41 -7.56 2.40
N TYR A 327 10.67 -7.39 3.70
CA TYR A 327 11.71 -8.09 4.45
C TYR A 327 11.21 -9.35 5.16
N MET A 328 9.92 -9.66 5.05
CA MET A 328 9.37 -10.87 5.63
C MET A 328 9.85 -12.10 4.87
N THR A 329 10.04 -13.20 5.60
CA THR A 329 10.38 -14.47 4.95
C THR A 329 9.24 -14.93 4.06
N GLU A 330 9.56 -15.69 3.01
CA GLU A 330 8.55 -16.23 2.12
C GLU A 330 7.54 -17.13 2.85
N ALA A 331 8.01 -17.91 3.83
CA ALA A 331 7.13 -18.74 4.66
C ALA A 331 6.11 -17.90 5.44
N ASP A 332 6.54 -16.78 6.01
CA ASP A 332 5.66 -15.89 6.76
C ASP A 332 4.71 -15.11 5.86
N LEU A 333 5.16 -14.62 4.70
CA LEU A 333 4.27 -14.00 3.70
C LEU A 333 3.19 -14.98 3.24
N ASN A 334 3.56 -16.25 3.01
CA ASN A 334 2.60 -17.30 2.68
C ASN A 334 1.62 -17.58 3.82
N ALA A 335 2.10 -17.68 5.06
CA ALA A 335 1.27 -17.89 6.24
C ALA A 335 0.26 -16.75 6.43
N MET A 336 0.72 -15.49 6.34
CA MET A 336 -0.13 -14.30 6.41
C MET A 336 -1.18 -14.30 5.31
N SER A 337 -0.78 -14.57 4.06
CA SER A 337 -1.69 -14.62 2.91
C SER A 337 -2.75 -15.70 3.05
N ARG A 338 -2.37 -16.89 3.54
CA ARG A 338 -3.29 -18.01 3.80
C ARG A 338 -4.29 -17.65 4.90
N TYR A 339 -3.84 -16.99 5.97
CA TYR A 339 -4.73 -16.51 7.03
C TYR A 339 -5.71 -15.46 6.52
N LEU A 340 -5.26 -14.44 5.77
CA LEU A 340 -6.14 -13.41 5.20
C LEU A 340 -7.21 -14.01 4.28
N LEU A 341 -6.83 -14.94 3.40
CA LEU A 341 -7.78 -15.64 2.52
C LEU A 341 -8.78 -16.55 3.26
N SER A 342 -8.44 -16.96 4.49
CA SER A 342 -9.34 -17.76 5.34
C SER A 342 -10.45 -16.93 5.99
N LEU A 343 -10.31 -15.59 6.03
CA LEU A 343 -11.28 -14.69 6.62
C LEU A 343 -12.53 -14.59 5.74
N GLY A 344 -13.60 -15.27 6.13
CA GLY A 344 -14.85 -15.30 5.38
C GLY A 344 -15.50 -13.93 5.21
N PRO A 345 -16.37 -13.76 4.20
CA PRO A 345 -16.96 -12.47 3.87
C PRO A 345 -17.85 -11.93 4.99
N ARG A 346 -17.83 -10.61 5.16
CA ARG A 346 -18.74 -9.85 6.03
C ARG A 346 -19.92 -9.29 5.23
N ASN A 347 -19.68 -8.88 3.99
CA ASN A 347 -20.73 -8.40 3.09
C ASN A 347 -21.15 -9.48 2.08
N GLY A 348 -22.30 -9.27 1.43
CA GLY A 348 -22.82 -10.14 0.37
C GLY A 348 -22.69 -9.52 -1.02
N ALA A 349 -21.63 -8.74 -1.27
CA ALA A 349 -21.43 -8.13 -2.57
C ALA A 349 -21.23 -9.21 -3.65
N GLU A 350 -21.85 -8.99 -4.81
CA GLU A 350 -21.70 -9.88 -5.96
C GLU A 350 -20.27 -9.79 -6.54
N PRO A 351 -19.77 -10.88 -7.17
CA PRO A 351 -18.52 -10.84 -7.91
C PRO A 351 -18.51 -9.74 -8.97
N TYR A 352 -17.35 -9.10 -9.13
CA TYR A 352 -17.12 -8.17 -10.23
C TYR A 352 -17.33 -8.86 -11.58
N ARG A 353 -17.98 -8.16 -12.51
CA ARG A 353 -18.16 -8.59 -13.89
C ARG A 353 -17.78 -7.43 -14.80
N TYR A 354 -16.85 -7.69 -15.71
CA TYR A 354 -16.41 -6.70 -16.68
C TYR A 354 -17.57 -6.30 -17.59
N ASP A 355 -17.72 -5.00 -17.83
CA ASP A 355 -18.64 -4.44 -18.81
C ASP A 355 -17.86 -3.75 -19.94
N GLU A 356 -17.98 -4.30 -21.16
CA GLU A 356 -17.26 -3.80 -22.33
C GLU A 356 -17.82 -2.49 -22.88
N VAL A 357 -19.03 -2.06 -22.50
CA VAL A 357 -19.68 -0.86 -23.07
C VAL A 357 -18.79 0.38 -22.99
N ALA A 358 -18.21 0.63 -21.81
CA ALA A 358 -17.33 1.78 -21.60
C ALA A 358 -16.02 1.68 -22.40
N ALA A 359 -15.47 0.46 -22.55
CA ALA A 359 -14.24 0.23 -23.29
C ALA A 359 -14.45 0.36 -24.80
N THR A 360 -15.56 -0.16 -25.33
CA THR A 360 -15.93 -0.05 -26.75
C THR A 360 -16.18 1.40 -27.13
N ALA A 361 -16.97 2.14 -26.34
CA ALA A 361 -17.21 3.57 -26.60
C ALA A 361 -15.91 4.40 -26.59
N ALA A 362 -14.99 4.08 -25.68
CA ALA A 362 -13.66 4.68 -25.62
C ALA A 362 -12.79 4.35 -26.85
N TYR A 363 -12.80 3.08 -27.29
CA TYR A 363 -12.05 2.63 -28.47
C TYR A 363 -12.56 3.29 -29.77
N GLU A 364 -13.88 3.47 -29.90
CA GLU A 364 -14.50 4.16 -31.02
C GLU A 364 -14.29 5.68 -31.02
N GLY A 365 -13.60 6.24 -30.01
CA GLY A 365 -13.42 7.69 -29.87
C GLY A 365 -14.73 8.43 -29.57
N ARG A 366 -15.69 7.76 -28.95
CA ARG A 366 -17.02 8.28 -28.60
C ARG A 366 -17.22 8.29 -27.08
N PRO A 367 -16.46 9.11 -26.32
CA PRO A 367 -16.66 9.20 -24.89
C PRO A 367 -18.10 9.68 -24.59
N GLN A 368 -18.82 8.91 -23.79
CA GLN A 368 -20.24 9.17 -23.52
C GLN A 368 -20.47 10.26 -22.46
N THR A 369 -19.43 10.66 -21.72
CA THR A 369 -19.50 11.66 -20.65
C THR A 369 -18.24 12.54 -20.67
N PRO A 370 -18.30 13.76 -20.09
CA PRO A 370 -17.12 14.61 -19.89
C PRO A 370 -15.98 13.89 -19.14
N GLY A 371 -16.32 13.10 -18.11
CA GLY A 371 -15.37 12.29 -17.35
C GLY A 371 -14.68 11.23 -18.22
N ALA A 372 -15.41 10.58 -19.13
CA ALA A 372 -14.83 9.63 -20.08
C ALA A 372 -13.88 10.31 -21.08
N ALA A 373 -14.25 11.49 -21.58
CA ALA A 373 -13.39 12.25 -22.49
C ALA A 373 -12.08 12.67 -21.81
N LEU A 374 -12.19 13.16 -20.56
CA LEU A 374 -11.05 13.55 -19.75
C LEU A 374 -10.14 12.34 -19.41
N TYR A 375 -10.74 11.18 -19.12
CA TYR A 375 -10.00 9.95 -18.89
C TYR A 375 -9.17 9.54 -20.11
N LEU A 376 -9.74 9.62 -21.32
CA LEU A 376 -9.02 9.28 -22.55
C LEU A 376 -7.85 10.24 -22.82
N ASP A 377 -8.05 11.53 -22.56
CA ASP A 377 -7.02 12.55 -22.75
C ASP A 377 -5.85 12.43 -21.77
N ARG A 378 -6.13 12.07 -20.49
CA ARG A 378 -5.13 12.20 -19.41
C ARG A 378 -4.70 10.89 -18.75
N CYS A 379 -5.54 9.85 -18.79
CA CYS A 379 -5.34 8.65 -17.97
C CYS A 379 -5.10 7.39 -18.81
N ALA A 380 -5.77 7.28 -19.97
CA ALA A 380 -5.79 6.06 -20.77
C ALA A 380 -4.43 5.65 -21.34
N ALA A 381 -3.47 6.57 -21.51
CA ALA A 381 -2.12 6.23 -21.94
C ALA A 381 -1.42 5.23 -20.98
N CYS A 382 -1.70 5.35 -19.67
CA CYS A 382 -1.12 4.46 -18.66
C CYS A 382 -2.13 3.40 -18.17
N HIS A 383 -3.40 3.76 -18.01
CA HIS A 383 -4.43 2.85 -17.47
C HIS A 383 -5.25 2.10 -18.53
N ARG A 384 -4.97 2.37 -19.82
CA ARG A 384 -5.69 1.86 -21.00
C ARG A 384 -7.15 2.32 -21.08
N SER A 385 -7.66 2.48 -22.29
CA SER A 385 -9.08 2.82 -22.52
C SER A 385 -10.07 1.82 -21.91
N ASN A 386 -9.63 0.57 -21.75
CA ASN A 386 -10.41 -0.51 -21.16
C ASN A 386 -10.21 -0.66 -19.63
N GLY A 387 -9.45 0.24 -19.01
CA GLY A 387 -9.21 0.28 -17.56
C GLY A 387 -8.34 -0.86 -17.01
N THR A 388 -7.76 -1.72 -17.86
CA THR A 388 -6.98 -2.89 -17.41
C THR A 388 -5.55 -2.58 -16.99
N GLY A 389 -5.04 -1.38 -17.30
CA GLY A 389 -3.65 -1.02 -17.04
C GLY A 389 -2.63 -1.93 -17.73
N TYR A 390 -1.40 -1.93 -17.22
CA TYR A 390 -0.29 -2.74 -17.73
C TYR A 390 0.27 -3.63 -16.63
N GLY A 391 -0.57 -4.52 -16.11
CA GLY A 391 -0.22 -5.46 -15.03
C GLY A 391 0.34 -4.73 -13.81
N LYS A 392 1.58 -5.06 -13.43
CA LYS A 392 2.23 -4.52 -12.24
C LYS A 392 2.70 -3.07 -12.39
N ALA A 393 2.85 -2.59 -13.63
CA ALA A 393 3.39 -1.26 -13.88
C ALA A 393 2.35 -0.16 -13.61
N PHE A 394 1.17 -0.30 -14.22
CA PHE A 394 0.05 0.60 -14.02
C PHE A 394 -1.15 -0.24 -13.60
N PRO A 395 -1.66 -0.05 -12.36
CA PRO A 395 -2.68 -0.92 -11.82
C PRO A 395 -3.95 -0.86 -12.66
N ALA A 396 -4.66 -1.98 -12.70
CA ALA A 396 -6.02 -2.02 -13.23
C ALA A 396 -6.91 -1.05 -12.43
N LEU A 397 -7.74 -0.30 -13.14
CA LEU A 397 -8.83 0.49 -12.58
C LEU A 397 -10.15 -0.26 -12.70
N ALA A 398 -10.32 -1.03 -13.78
CA ALA A 398 -11.43 -1.95 -13.96
C ALA A 398 -11.32 -3.10 -12.96
N GLY A 399 -12.37 -3.33 -12.15
CA GLY A 399 -12.41 -4.37 -11.13
C GLY A 399 -11.50 -4.14 -9.92
N ASN A 400 -10.83 -2.99 -9.82
CA ASN A 400 -9.95 -2.69 -8.69
C ASN A 400 -10.79 -2.65 -7.39
N PRO A 401 -10.44 -3.44 -6.35
CA PRO A 401 -11.23 -3.49 -5.11
C PRO A 401 -11.49 -2.13 -4.48
N VAL A 402 -10.51 -1.22 -4.50
CA VAL A 402 -10.65 0.12 -3.88
C VAL A 402 -11.66 1.00 -4.63
N LEU A 403 -11.90 0.71 -5.91
CA LEU A 403 -12.89 1.38 -6.78
C LEU A 403 -14.24 0.64 -6.83
N GLN A 404 -14.43 -0.40 -6.02
CA GLN A 404 -15.72 -1.08 -5.87
C GLN A 404 -16.51 -0.60 -4.65
N THR A 405 -16.03 0.43 -3.96
CA THR A 405 -16.62 0.91 -2.70
C THR A 405 -17.24 2.31 -2.87
N PRO A 406 -18.22 2.68 -2.03
CA PRO A 406 -18.76 4.03 -2.03
C PRO A 406 -17.76 5.12 -1.61
N ASP A 407 -16.61 4.76 -1.02
CA ASP A 407 -15.63 5.74 -0.56
C ASP A 407 -14.61 6.07 -1.67
N ALA A 408 -14.86 7.20 -2.36
CA ALA A 408 -13.96 7.72 -3.39
C ALA A 408 -12.76 8.52 -2.86
N THR A 409 -12.57 8.61 -1.53
CA THR A 409 -11.56 9.49 -0.91
C THR A 409 -10.16 9.24 -1.47
N SER A 410 -9.71 7.98 -1.50
CA SER A 410 -8.38 7.63 -2.03
C SER A 410 -8.26 7.90 -3.53
N ALA A 411 -9.29 7.61 -4.33
CA ALA A 411 -9.26 7.86 -5.77
C ALA A 411 -9.10 9.36 -6.09
N ILE A 412 -9.90 10.21 -5.44
CA ILE A 412 -9.80 11.67 -5.55
C ILE A 412 -8.42 12.14 -5.12
N ARG A 413 -7.92 11.61 -4.00
CA ARG A 413 -6.62 12.00 -3.44
C ARG A 413 -5.47 11.61 -4.38
N ILE A 414 -5.46 10.41 -4.96
CA ILE A 414 -4.44 9.96 -5.93
C ILE A 414 -4.45 10.87 -7.16
N ILE A 415 -5.61 11.22 -7.70
CA ILE A 415 -5.69 12.12 -8.86
C ILE A 415 -5.12 13.50 -8.51
N LEU A 416 -5.47 14.06 -7.36
CA LEU A 416 -5.00 15.38 -6.95
C LEU A 416 -3.50 15.40 -6.62
N GLN A 417 -3.02 14.44 -5.83
CA GLN A 417 -1.66 14.42 -5.29
C GLN A 417 -0.65 13.69 -6.16
N GLY A 418 -1.12 12.90 -7.13
CA GLY A 418 -0.32 11.87 -7.76
C GLY A 418 -0.22 10.63 -6.87
N GLY A 419 0.52 9.65 -7.35
CA GLY A 419 0.79 8.41 -6.64
C GLY A 419 2.22 7.96 -6.87
N ARG A 420 2.80 7.27 -5.90
CA ARG A 420 4.11 6.63 -6.05
C ARG A 420 4.01 5.22 -5.53
N GLN A 421 4.43 4.26 -6.34
CA GLN A 421 4.59 2.88 -5.89
C GLN A 421 5.85 2.73 -5.05
N PRO A 422 5.84 1.84 -4.04
CA PRO A 422 7.01 1.62 -3.21
C PRO A 422 8.15 1.01 -4.03
N SER A 423 9.38 1.44 -3.74
CA SER A 423 10.60 0.83 -4.29
C SER A 423 11.04 -0.26 -3.34
N THR A 424 11.00 -1.51 -3.81
CA THR A 424 11.39 -2.69 -3.01
C THR A 424 12.54 -3.44 -3.66
N ASP A 425 13.20 -4.32 -2.90
CA ASP A 425 14.33 -5.13 -3.39
C ASP A 425 13.96 -5.99 -4.63
N SER A 426 12.69 -6.39 -4.72
CA SER A 426 12.16 -7.21 -5.83
C SER A 426 11.31 -6.42 -6.84
N ALA A 427 11.05 -5.14 -6.59
CA ALA A 427 10.36 -4.21 -7.49
C ALA A 427 10.96 -2.80 -7.36
N THR A 428 12.16 -2.64 -7.89
CA THR A 428 13.01 -1.44 -7.70
C THR A 428 12.49 -0.19 -8.43
N ALA A 429 11.64 -0.36 -9.45
CA ALA A 429 11.03 0.76 -10.15
C ALA A 429 9.91 1.39 -9.32
N GLY A 430 10.19 2.52 -8.67
CA GLY A 430 9.19 3.34 -7.99
C GLY A 430 8.35 4.15 -8.98
N LEU A 431 7.40 3.51 -9.65
CA LEU A 431 6.58 4.15 -10.68
C LEU A 431 5.71 5.26 -10.08
N VAL A 432 5.61 6.38 -10.81
CA VAL A 432 4.94 7.60 -10.37
C VAL A 432 3.78 7.94 -11.31
N MET A 433 2.66 8.34 -10.72
CA MET A 433 1.55 9.01 -11.39
C MET A 433 1.62 10.49 -11.05
N ALA A 434 1.65 11.36 -12.06
CA ALA A 434 1.74 12.81 -11.88
C ALA A 434 0.50 13.39 -11.15
N PRO A 435 0.67 14.45 -10.34
CA PRO A 435 -0.44 15.15 -9.71
C PRO A 435 -1.26 15.96 -10.71
N TYR A 436 -2.58 15.93 -10.58
CA TYR A 436 -3.50 16.73 -11.41
C TYR A 436 -4.12 17.93 -10.68
N ALA A 437 -3.78 18.17 -9.41
CA ALA A 437 -4.37 19.27 -8.64
C ALA A 437 -4.24 20.64 -9.33
N GLN A 438 -3.14 20.93 -10.02
CA GLN A 438 -2.97 22.23 -10.70
C GLN A 438 -3.52 22.25 -12.13
N LEU A 439 -3.87 21.09 -12.69
CA LEU A 439 -4.29 20.95 -14.09
C LEU A 439 -5.81 20.83 -14.22
N LEU A 440 -6.47 20.25 -13.21
CA LEU A 440 -7.91 19.97 -13.22
C LEU A 440 -8.61 20.71 -12.08
N ASN A 441 -9.72 21.36 -12.41
CA ASN A 441 -10.61 21.94 -11.41
C ASN A 441 -11.43 20.86 -10.69
N ASP A 442 -12.18 21.24 -9.65
CA ASP A 442 -12.94 20.30 -8.82
C ASP A 442 -14.01 19.52 -9.58
N GLN A 443 -14.66 20.17 -10.54
CA GLN A 443 -15.69 19.54 -11.38
C GLN A 443 -15.07 18.47 -12.29
N GLN A 444 -13.94 18.79 -12.93
CA GLN A 444 -13.22 17.86 -13.81
C GLN A 444 -12.72 16.63 -13.05
N VAL A 445 -12.16 16.82 -11.86
CA VAL A 445 -11.72 15.70 -11.00
C VAL A 445 -12.92 14.86 -10.57
N ALA A 446 -14.05 15.48 -10.23
CA ALA A 446 -15.26 14.77 -9.85
C ALA A 446 -15.80 13.92 -11.02
N GLU A 447 -15.82 14.47 -12.23
CA GLU A 447 -16.27 13.79 -13.44
C GLU A 447 -15.40 12.59 -13.80
N VAL A 448 -14.06 12.76 -13.84
CA VAL A 448 -13.16 11.63 -14.18
C VAL A 448 -13.16 10.57 -13.07
N THR A 449 -13.24 10.96 -11.80
CA THR A 449 -13.32 10.00 -10.70
C THR A 449 -14.63 9.22 -10.77
N SER A 450 -15.75 9.88 -11.04
CA SER A 450 -17.06 9.23 -11.21
C SER A 450 -17.04 8.23 -12.36
N TYR A 451 -16.43 8.61 -13.48
CA TYR A 451 -16.23 7.69 -14.61
C TYR A 451 -15.41 6.47 -14.19
N ILE A 452 -14.27 6.65 -13.55
CA ILE A 452 -13.42 5.54 -13.07
C ILE A 452 -14.16 4.62 -12.10
N GLN A 453 -14.98 5.16 -11.20
CA GLN A 453 -15.75 4.41 -10.20
C GLN A 453 -16.93 3.63 -10.78
N THR A 454 -17.40 3.96 -11.99
CA THR A 454 -18.63 3.40 -12.59
C THR A 454 -18.42 2.74 -13.95
N ALA A 455 -17.26 2.94 -14.59
CA ALA A 455 -16.91 2.31 -15.86
C ALA A 455 -16.50 0.85 -15.68
N TRP A 456 -16.56 0.09 -16.78
CA TRP A 456 -16.11 -1.31 -16.89
C TRP A 456 -16.79 -2.29 -15.93
N GLY A 457 -17.97 -1.94 -15.39
CA GLY A 457 -18.69 -2.77 -14.42
C GLY A 457 -18.28 -2.49 -12.97
N ASN A 458 -17.48 -1.44 -12.72
CA ASN A 458 -17.21 -0.94 -11.38
C ASN A 458 -18.50 -0.45 -10.72
N ARG A 459 -18.59 -0.63 -9.39
CA ARG A 459 -19.78 -0.29 -8.59
C ARG A 459 -19.49 0.71 -7.48
N GLY A 460 -18.52 1.59 -7.69
CA GLY A 460 -18.16 2.64 -6.75
C GLY A 460 -19.15 3.82 -6.76
N ALA A 461 -18.79 4.89 -6.06
CA ALA A 461 -19.63 6.09 -5.95
C ALA A 461 -19.46 7.08 -7.10
N THR A 462 -20.54 7.81 -7.38
CA THR A 462 -20.48 9.09 -8.11
C THR A 462 -19.93 10.18 -7.19
N VAL A 463 -19.05 11.03 -7.70
CA VAL A 463 -18.33 12.07 -6.95
C VAL A 463 -18.84 13.45 -7.33
N SER A 464 -18.99 14.34 -6.35
CA SER A 464 -19.32 15.74 -6.57
C SER A 464 -18.08 16.66 -6.52
N ALA A 465 -18.17 17.84 -7.14
CA ALA A 465 -17.12 18.85 -7.01
C ALA A 465 -16.88 19.28 -5.54
N ALA A 466 -17.92 19.24 -4.69
CA ALA A 466 -17.78 19.56 -3.27
C ALA A 466 -16.93 18.53 -2.51
N ASP A 467 -17.04 17.24 -2.86
CA ASP A 467 -16.20 16.18 -2.30
C ASP A 467 -14.72 16.42 -2.66
N VAL A 468 -14.47 16.78 -3.92
CA VAL A 468 -13.12 17.11 -4.38
C VAL A 468 -12.59 18.35 -3.68
N ALA A 469 -13.37 19.43 -3.61
CA ALA A 469 -12.98 20.68 -2.96
C ALA A 469 -12.60 20.44 -1.49
N LYS A 470 -13.32 19.57 -0.79
CA LYS A 470 -13.02 19.17 0.59
C LYS A 470 -11.66 18.46 0.68
N ILE A 471 -11.40 17.47 -0.18
CA ILE A 471 -10.15 16.71 -0.16
C ILE A 471 -8.97 17.58 -0.59
N ARG A 472 -9.15 18.44 -1.61
CA ARG A 472 -8.12 19.33 -2.16
C ARG A 472 -7.49 20.23 -1.11
N LYS A 473 -8.26 20.74 -0.14
CA LYS A 473 -7.75 21.57 0.97
C LYS A 473 -6.63 20.90 1.77
N THR A 474 -6.63 19.57 1.81
CA THR A 474 -5.65 18.76 2.53
C THR A 474 -4.72 18.00 1.59
N ALA A 475 -4.89 18.16 0.27
CA ALA A 475 -4.14 17.42 -0.71
C ALA A 475 -2.79 18.07 -0.97
N LYS A 476 -1.71 17.40 -0.58
CA LYS A 476 -0.34 17.82 -0.89
C LYS A 476 0.21 16.89 -1.97
N PRO A 477 0.88 17.41 -3.02
CA PRO A 477 1.54 16.56 -4.00
C PRO A 477 2.42 15.54 -3.28
N VAL A 478 2.41 14.30 -3.74
CA VAL A 478 3.34 13.28 -3.24
C VAL A 478 4.75 13.83 -3.49
N GLU A 479 5.50 14.10 -2.41
CA GLU A 479 6.88 14.55 -2.55
C GLU A 479 7.67 13.49 -3.33
N GLU A 480 8.32 13.91 -4.40
CA GLU A 480 9.43 13.16 -4.97
C GLU A 480 10.45 13.05 -3.83
N ARG A 481 10.63 11.86 -3.22
CA ARG A 481 11.72 11.68 -2.25
C ARG A 481 13.00 11.97 -3.04
N ALA A 482 13.62 13.10 -2.77
CA ALA A 482 14.95 13.40 -3.29
C ALA A 482 15.87 12.23 -2.91
N PRO A 483 16.74 11.79 -3.85
CA PRO A 483 17.51 10.55 -3.75
C PRO A 483 18.36 10.42 -2.48
#